data_AF-A0A926UKR4-F1
#
_entry.id   AF-A0A926UKR4-F1
#
_cell.length_a   1.000
_cell.length_b   1.000
_cell.length_c   1.000
_cell.angle_alpha   90.00
_cell.angle_beta   90.00
_cell.angle_gamma   90.00
#
_symmetry.space_group_name_H-M   'P 1'
#
loop_
_entity.id
_entity.type
_entity.pdbx_description
1 polymer ?
#
loop_
_entity_poly.entity_id
_entity_poly.type
_entity_poly.pdbx_seq_one_letter_code
_entity_poly.pdbx_strand_id
1 'polypeptide(L)'
;MLQWSKKVVKSVTFDTEIADESLLAQVENYLESQPDKTFSHLCKEALWKLLCVPESTLPPVNTASRSHLEQQVADLQRQMTSLEARYFAKESNRIDLMESQMLQLTQQVAILTMLLNQQPPTSYTPTTVSQPSPVSEALPQEEDPDILRIGKLLDDF
;
A
#
# COMPACT_ATOMS: atom_id res chain seq x y z
N MET A 1 23.05 -36.43 -47.36
CA MET A 1 21.67 -36.96 -47.29
C MET A 1 21.18 -36.77 -45.86
N LEU A 2 20.27 -35.81 -45.63
CA LEU A 2 19.72 -35.59 -44.29
C LEU A 2 18.68 -36.66 -43.99
N GLN A 3 19.02 -37.61 -43.12
CA GLN A 3 18.09 -38.60 -42.62
C GLN A 3 17.06 -37.91 -41.72
N TRP A 4 15.96 -37.44 -42.31
CA TRP A 4 14.78 -37.01 -41.55
C TRP A 4 14.03 -38.24 -41.05
N SER A 5 14.54 -38.88 -40.00
CA SER A 5 13.88 -40.06 -39.43
C SER A 5 14.05 -40.07 -37.93
N LYS A 6 13.15 -39.35 -37.27
CA LYS A 6 12.56 -39.66 -35.97
C LYS A 6 11.43 -38.66 -35.76
N LYS A 7 10.19 -39.06 -36.05
CA LYS A 7 8.98 -38.30 -35.71
C LYS A 7 8.84 -38.33 -34.19
N VAL A 8 9.58 -37.47 -33.49
CA VAL A 8 9.43 -37.29 -32.05
C VAL A 8 8.13 -36.53 -31.84
N VAL A 9 7.12 -37.21 -31.30
CA VAL A 9 5.90 -36.56 -30.83
C VAL A 9 6.29 -35.76 -29.58
N LYS A 10 6.57 -34.47 -29.78
CA LYS A 10 6.78 -33.54 -28.68
C LYS A 10 5.40 -33.06 -28.23
N SER A 11 4.99 -33.45 -27.03
CA SER A 11 3.79 -32.94 -26.37
C SER A 11 4.13 -31.64 -25.64
N VAL A 12 3.17 -30.73 -25.60
CA VAL A 12 3.20 -29.52 -24.77
C VAL A 12 2.16 -29.72 -23.69
N THR A 13 2.58 -29.54 -22.43
CA THR A 13 1.71 -29.55 -21.26
C THR A 13 1.54 -28.11 -20.79
N PHE A 14 0.30 -27.71 -20.52
CA PHE A 14 -0.01 -26.43 -19.91
C PHE A 14 -0.09 -26.63 -18.39
N ASP A 15 0.39 -25.65 -17.63
CA ASP A 15 0.23 -25.67 -16.18
C ASP A 15 -1.19 -25.21 -15.82
N THR A 16 -1.71 -25.58 -14.65
CA THR A 16 -3.09 -25.23 -14.23
C THR A 16 -3.19 -23.80 -13.69
N GLU A 17 -2.40 -22.87 -14.23
CA GLU A 17 -2.49 -21.46 -13.89
C GLU A 17 -3.63 -20.80 -14.68
N ILE A 18 -4.30 -19.81 -14.10
CA ILE A 18 -5.49 -19.16 -14.71
C ILE A 18 -5.19 -18.61 -16.11
N ALA A 19 -3.98 -18.11 -16.35
CA ALA A 19 -3.55 -17.62 -17.64
C ALA A 19 -3.43 -18.74 -18.69
N ASP A 20 -2.93 -19.91 -18.26
CA ASP A 20 -2.72 -21.08 -19.11
C ASP A 20 -4.04 -21.79 -19.42
N GLU A 21 -4.99 -21.84 -18.49
CA GLU A 21 -6.34 -22.37 -18.74
C GLU A 21 -7.10 -21.56 -19.80
N SER A 22 -7.04 -20.23 -19.72
CA SER A 22 -7.68 -19.37 -20.71
C SER A 22 -7.02 -19.52 -22.09
N LEU A 23 -5.70 -19.71 -22.14
CA LEU A 23 -4.97 -19.95 -23.38
C LEU A 23 -5.34 -21.31 -23.99
N LEU A 24 -5.40 -22.35 -23.17
CA LEU A 24 -5.76 -23.69 -23.60
C LEU A 24 -7.18 -23.73 -24.17
N ALA A 25 -8.15 -23.13 -23.49
CA ALA A 25 -9.54 -23.05 -23.98
C ALA A 25 -9.64 -22.34 -25.34
N GLN A 26 -8.87 -21.27 -25.54
CA GLN A 26 -8.83 -20.55 -26.81
C GLN A 26 -8.21 -21.39 -27.93
N VAL A 27 -7.15 -22.13 -27.62
CA VAL A 27 -6.48 -23.04 -28.56
C VAL A 27 -7.39 -24.19 -28.96
N GLU A 28 -8.07 -24.82 -28.00
CA GLU A 28 -9.01 -25.92 -28.25
C GLU A 28 -10.16 -25.47 -29.15
N ASN A 29 -10.82 -24.35 -28.82
CA ASN A 29 -11.90 -23.78 -29.63
C ASN A 29 -11.45 -23.46 -31.08
N TYR A 30 -10.22 -22.96 -31.25
CA TYR A 30 -9.67 -22.69 -32.57
C TYR A 30 -9.39 -23.96 -33.38
N LEU A 31 -8.89 -25.02 -32.72
CA LEU A 31 -8.63 -26.32 -33.35
C LEU A 31 -9.92 -27.07 -33.67
N GLU A 32 -10.96 -26.96 -32.83
CA GLU A 32 -12.30 -27.50 -33.13
C GLU A 32 -12.92 -26.83 -34.37
N SER A 33 -12.67 -25.53 -34.52
CA SER A 33 -13.15 -24.76 -35.68
C SER A 33 -12.42 -25.10 -36.98
N GLN A 34 -11.20 -25.67 -36.92
CA GLN A 34 -10.34 -25.95 -38.08
C GLN A 34 -9.69 -27.34 -37.98
N PRO A 35 -10.42 -28.41 -38.36
CA PRO A 35 -9.99 -29.79 -38.13
C PRO A 35 -8.79 -30.23 -38.98
N ASP A 36 -8.42 -29.46 -40.00
CA ASP A 36 -7.25 -29.68 -40.86
C ASP A 36 -5.95 -29.12 -40.26
N LYS A 37 -6.05 -28.31 -39.19
CA LYS A 37 -4.90 -27.70 -38.53
C LYS A 37 -4.58 -28.38 -37.21
N THR A 38 -3.29 -28.47 -36.91
CA THR A 38 -2.79 -28.96 -35.61
C THR A 38 -2.24 -27.80 -34.81
N PHE A 39 -2.08 -28.00 -33.49
CA PHE A 39 -1.41 -27.04 -32.61
C PHE A 39 -0.05 -26.58 -33.16
N SER A 40 0.71 -27.50 -33.79
CA SER A 40 1.99 -27.16 -34.41
C SER A 40 1.85 -26.17 -35.58
N HIS A 41 0.75 -26.21 -36.34
CA HIS A 41 0.47 -25.22 -37.38
C HIS A 41 0.19 -23.84 -36.77
N LEU A 42 -0.60 -23.80 -35.69
CA LEU A 42 -0.88 -22.55 -34.95
C LEU A 42 0.41 -21.95 -34.37
N CYS A 43 1.26 -22.76 -33.74
CA CYS A 43 2.55 -22.29 -33.22
C CYS A 43 3.48 -21.79 -34.33
N LYS A 44 3.53 -22.48 -35.48
CA LYS A 44 4.33 -22.03 -36.63
C LYS A 44 3.83 -20.71 -37.19
N GLU A 45 2.52 -20.54 -37.29
CA GLU A 45 1.92 -19.29 -37.74
C GLU A 45 2.19 -18.16 -36.75
N ALA A 46 2.01 -18.39 -35.44
CA ALA A 46 2.30 -17.40 -34.40
C ALA A 46 3.78 -17.00 -34.39
N LEU A 47 4.69 -17.96 -34.50
CA LEU A 47 6.13 -17.71 -34.62
C LEU A 47 6.46 -16.94 -35.91
N TRP A 48 5.80 -17.26 -37.02
CA TRP A 48 6.00 -16.55 -38.28
C TRP A 48 5.49 -15.10 -38.19
N LYS A 49 4.36 -14.87 -37.50
CA LYS A 49 3.88 -13.52 -37.20
C LYS A 49 4.83 -12.75 -36.29
N LEU A 50 5.42 -13.39 -35.29
CA LEU A 50 6.34 -12.77 -34.35
C LEU A 50 7.71 -12.45 -34.98
N LEU A 51 8.21 -13.32 -35.86
CA LEU A 51 9.56 -13.23 -36.41
C LEU A 51 9.64 -12.56 -37.78
N CYS A 52 8.60 -12.66 -38.60
CA CYS A 52 8.60 -12.16 -39.98
C CYS A 52 7.80 -10.87 -40.18
N VAL A 53 7.10 -10.38 -39.16
CA VAL A 53 6.44 -9.07 -39.20
C VAL A 53 7.28 -8.10 -38.38
N PRO A 54 8.00 -7.14 -38.98
CA PRO A 54 8.49 -6.01 -38.20
C PRO A 54 7.28 -5.35 -37.53
N GLU A 55 7.38 -5.02 -36.23
CA GLU A 55 6.32 -4.42 -35.38
C GLU A 55 5.47 -3.33 -36.08
N SER A 56 6.00 -2.69 -37.13
CA SER A 56 5.34 -1.69 -37.96
C SER A 56 4.24 -2.19 -38.92
N THR A 57 4.09 -3.49 -39.20
CA THR A 57 3.13 -4.01 -40.20
C THR A 57 2.19 -5.11 -39.68
N LEU A 58 1.99 -5.20 -38.37
CA LEU A 58 0.91 -6.03 -37.82
C LEU A 58 -0.43 -5.58 -38.45
N PRO A 59 -1.21 -6.47 -39.09
CA PRO A 59 -2.59 -6.14 -39.45
C PRO A 59 -3.34 -5.77 -38.17
N PRO A 60 -4.37 -4.91 -38.24
CA PRO A 60 -5.10 -4.44 -37.07
C PRO A 60 -5.75 -5.65 -36.38
N VAL A 61 -5.07 -6.24 -35.41
CA VAL A 61 -5.68 -7.07 -34.38
C VAL A 61 -6.66 -6.12 -33.69
N ASN A 62 -7.93 -6.21 -34.10
CA ASN A 62 -9.06 -5.44 -33.59
C ASN A 62 -8.62 -4.07 -33.06
N THR A 63 -8.32 -3.13 -33.95
CA THR A 63 -7.98 -1.75 -33.55
C THR A 63 -8.99 -1.19 -32.56
N ALA A 64 -10.26 -1.62 -32.62
CA ALA A 64 -11.29 -1.33 -31.64
C ALA A 64 -10.98 -1.85 -30.22
N SER A 65 -10.47 -3.08 -30.06
CA SER A 65 -10.11 -3.61 -28.74
C SER A 65 -8.81 -3.00 -28.22
N ARG A 66 -7.85 -2.70 -29.10
CA ARG A 66 -6.60 -2.03 -28.72
C ARG A 66 -6.83 -0.55 -28.37
N SER A 67 -7.64 0.17 -29.15
CA SER A 67 -8.03 1.54 -28.84
C SER A 67 -8.87 1.60 -27.57
N HIS A 68 -9.74 0.61 -27.33
CA HIS A 68 -10.49 0.50 -26.08
C HIS A 68 -9.57 0.25 -24.88
N LEU A 69 -8.54 -0.58 -25.04
CA LEU A 69 -7.54 -0.83 -24.00
C LEU A 69 -6.68 0.41 -23.74
N GLU A 70 -6.23 1.11 -24.79
CA GLU A 70 -5.50 2.39 -24.69
C GLU A 70 -6.37 3.47 -24.02
N GLN A 71 -7.65 3.55 -24.36
CA GLN A 71 -8.63 4.43 -23.72
C GLN A 71 -8.80 4.09 -22.24
N GLN A 72 -8.94 2.81 -21.91
CA GLN A 72 -9.08 2.34 -20.53
C GLN A 72 -7.83 2.65 -19.71
N VAL A 73 -6.64 2.49 -20.29
CA VAL A 73 -5.37 2.87 -19.65
C VAL A 73 -5.29 4.38 -19.42
N ALA A 74 -5.69 5.19 -20.40
CA ALA A 74 -5.74 6.65 -20.25
C ALA A 74 -6.73 7.08 -19.17
N ASP A 75 -7.90 6.44 -19.10
CA ASP A 75 -8.90 6.71 -18.07
C ASP A 75 -8.45 6.27 -16.68
N LEU A 76 -7.73 5.14 -16.57
CA LEU A 76 -7.11 4.71 -15.31
C LEU A 76 -6.01 5.68 -14.87
N GLN A 77 -5.14 6.13 -15.78
CA GLN A 77 -4.13 7.15 -15.48
C GLN A 77 -4.75 8.46 -15.01
N ARG A 78 -5.84 8.89 -15.65
CA ARG A 78 -6.59 10.09 -15.23
C ARG A 78 -7.20 9.90 -13.83
N GLN A 79 -7.78 8.73 -13.55
CA GLN A 79 -8.32 8.41 -12.23
C GLN A 79 -7.23 8.40 -11.17
N MET A 80 -6.08 7.78 -11.45
CA MET A 80 -4.93 7.75 -10.55
C MET A 80 -4.43 9.17 -10.25
N THR A 81 -4.23 9.99 -11.28
CA THR A 81 -3.79 11.39 -11.10
C THR A 81 -4.80 12.20 -10.27
N SER A 82 -6.11 12.00 -10.49
CA SER A 82 -7.17 12.64 -9.71
C SER A 82 -7.17 12.19 -8.25
N LEU A 83 -6.98 10.89 -8.01
CA LEU A 83 -6.87 10.32 -6.68
C LEU A 83 -5.64 10.84 -5.94
N GLU A 84 -4.49 10.88 -6.61
CA GLU A 84 -3.25 11.44 -6.07
C GLU A 84 -3.43 12.90 -5.70
N ALA A 85 -3.96 13.74 -6.61
CA ALA A 85 -4.20 15.15 -6.33
C ALA A 85 -5.14 15.36 -5.12
N ARG A 86 -6.23 14.58 -5.02
CA ARG A 86 -7.15 14.65 -3.88
C ARG A 86 -6.49 14.16 -2.59
N TYR A 87 -5.67 13.12 -2.67
CA TYR A 87 -4.94 12.60 -1.53
C TYR A 87 -3.92 13.62 -1.02
N PHE A 88 -3.09 14.18 -1.90
CA PHE A 88 -2.13 15.22 -1.54
C PHE A 88 -2.82 16.46 -0.96
N ALA A 89 -3.92 16.93 -1.55
CA ALA A 89 -4.66 18.06 -1.00
C ALA A 89 -5.22 17.75 0.39
N LYS A 90 -5.78 16.55 0.60
CA LYS A 90 -6.31 16.15 1.91
C LYS A 90 -5.19 16.02 2.95
N GLU A 91 -4.07 15.43 2.56
CA GLU A 91 -2.93 15.21 3.44
C GLU A 91 -2.24 16.53 3.80
N SER A 92 -2.06 17.43 2.83
CA SER A 92 -1.55 18.79 3.07
C SER A 92 -2.42 19.53 4.09
N ASN A 93 -3.74 19.61 3.85
CA ASN A 93 -4.65 20.28 4.78
C ASN A 93 -4.59 19.70 6.20
N ARG A 94 -4.42 18.38 6.32
CA ARG A 94 -4.29 17.70 7.61
C ARG A 94 -2.98 18.06 8.30
N ILE A 95 -1.87 18.06 7.57
CA ILE A 95 -0.55 18.45 8.06
C ILE A 95 -0.56 19.93 8.48
N ASP A 96 -1.11 20.81 7.64
CA ASP A 96 -1.21 22.25 7.91
C ASP A 96 -2.02 22.51 9.20
N LEU A 97 -3.12 21.76 9.40
CA LEU A 97 -3.91 21.84 10.63
C LEU A 97 -3.09 21.37 11.85
N MET A 98 -2.38 20.25 11.74
CA MET A 98 -1.54 19.75 12.83
C MET A 98 -0.39 20.70 13.16
N GLU A 99 0.23 21.31 12.14
CA GLU A 99 1.27 22.32 12.31
C GLU A 99 0.72 23.55 13.05
N SER A 100 -0.47 24.02 12.68
CA SER A 100 -1.12 25.15 13.37
C SER A 100 -1.39 24.87 14.85
N GLN A 101 -1.85 23.65 15.17
CA GLN A 101 -2.10 23.22 16.55
C GLN A 101 -0.80 23.11 17.35
N MET A 102 0.25 22.54 16.76
CA MET A 102 1.57 22.45 17.38
C MET A 102 2.12 23.85 17.69
N LEU A 103 1.97 24.80 16.77
CA LEU A 103 2.43 26.17 16.93
C LEU A 103 1.66 26.87 18.07
N GLN A 104 0.34 26.66 18.15
CA GLN A 104 -0.48 27.17 19.25
C GLN A 104 -0.07 26.57 20.61
N LEU A 105 0.14 25.25 20.68
CA LEU A 105 0.60 24.60 21.91
C LEU A 105 1.99 25.10 22.34
N THR A 106 2.90 25.25 21.39
CA THR A 106 4.25 25.80 21.64
C THR A 106 4.16 27.20 22.24
N GLN A 107 3.27 28.05 21.71
CA GLN A 107 3.05 29.39 22.25
C GLN A 107 2.47 29.36 23.67
N GLN A 108 1.52 28.47 23.95
CA GLN A 108 0.96 28.31 25.31
C GLN A 108 2.01 27.83 26.31
N VAL A 109 2.85 26.86 25.94
CA VAL A 109 3.95 26.37 26.78
C VAL A 109 4.98 27.48 27.03
N ALA A 110 5.31 28.29 26.02
CA ALA A 110 6.20 29.43 26.18
C ALA A 110 5.62 30.45 27.18
N ILE A 111 4.33 30.76 27.11
CA ILE A 111 3.65 31.65 28.06
C ILE A 111 3.69 31.07 29.48
N LEU A 112 3.39 29.79 29.67
CA LEU A 112 3.45 29.13 30.98
C LEU A 112 4.87 29.14 31.55
N THR A 113 5.87 28.89 30.70
CA THR A 113 7.28 28.90 31.11
C THR A 113 7.73 30.31 31.52
N MET A 114 7.27 31.35 30.80
CA MET A 114 7.49 32.74 31.20
C MET A 114 6.82 33.06 32.55
N LEU A 115 5.59 32.62 32.78
CA LEU A 115 4.89 32.79 34.06
C LEU A 115 5.61 32.10 35.23
N LEU A 116 6.09 30.87 35.03
CA LEU A 116 6.85 30.12 36.04
C LEU A 116 8.20 30.78 36.36
N ASN A 117 8.91 31.29 35.35
CA ASN A 117 10.18 32.00 35.56
C ASN A 117 10.02 33.37 36.22
N GLN A 118 8.82 33.96 36.18
CA GLN A 118 8.50 35.23 36.83
C GLN A 118 8.07 35.04 38.29
N GLN A 119 8.02 33.80 38.79
CA GLN A 119 7.74 33.53 40.19
C GLN A 119 8.98 33.92 41.04
N PRO A 120 8.84 34.85 42.01
CA PRO A 120 9.97 35.29 42.82
C PRO A 120 10.58 34.08 43.54
N PRO A 121 11.91 34.03 43.73
CA PRO A 121 12.54 32.95 44.48
C PRO A 121 11.97 32.98 45.91
N THR A 122 11.15 31.98 46.25
CA THR A 122 10.86 31.66 47.64
C THR A 122 12.18 31.27 48.27
N SER A 123 12.78 32.21 48.98
CA SER A 123 13.93 31.99 49.84
C SER A 123 13.54 30.98 50.93
N TYR A 124 13.80 29.71 50.68
CA TYR A 124 13.78 28.67 51.70
C TYR A 124 14.98 28.91 52.63
N THR A 125 14.72 29.47 53.80
CA THR A 125 15.66 29.41 54.94
C THR A 125 15.78 27.97 55.42
N PRO A 126 16.99 27.40 55.57
CA PRO A 126 17.15 26.06 56.11
C PRO A 126 17.02 26.13 57.64
N THR A 127 15.87 25.71 58.18
CA THR A 127 15.76 25.43 59.61
C THR A 127 16.39 24.06 59.87
N THR A 128 17.66 24.07 60.23
CA THR A 128 18.34 22.94 60.88
C THR A 128 17.80 22.77 62.29
N VAL A 129 16.92 21.79 62.54
CA VAL A 129 16.76 21.17 63.86
C VAL A 129 16.34 19.69 63.71
N SER A 130 17.31 18.82 64.01
CA SER A 130 17.26 17.52 64.70
C SER A 130 16.11 16.53 64.47
N GLN A 131 16.51 15.35 63.97
CA GLN A 131 15.86 14.04 64.06
C GLN A 131 15.60 13.62 65.53
N PRO A 132 14.58 12.79 65.82
CA PRO A 132 14.74 11.33 65.68
C PRO A 132 13.52 10.60 65.03
N SER A 133 13.78 9.48 64.35
CA SER A 133 12.79 8.52 63.79
C SER A 133 12.11 7.69 64.90
N PRO A 134 11.17 6.72 64.64
CA PRO A 134 10.49 6.29 63.40
C PRO A 134 8.95 6.13 63.55
N VAL A 135 8.19 6.00 62.44
CA VAL A 135 6.95 5.18 62.28
C VAL A 135 6.39 5.45 60.88
N SER A 136 6.15 4.38 60.11
CA SER A 136 5.40 4.41 58.86
C SER A 136 3.97 4.87 59.13
N GLU A 137 3.54 5.97 58.54
CA GLU A 137 2.13 6.33 58.45
C GLU A 137 1.85 6.81 57.03
N ALA A 138 0.96 6.07 56.37
CA ALA A 138 0.60 6.24 54.98
C ALA A 138 0.05 7.64 54.73
N LEU A 139 0.69 8.39 53.84
CA LEU A 139 0.17 9.66 53.36
C LEU A 139 -1.11 9.35 52.55
N PRO A 140 -2.24 10.05 52.77
CA PRO A 140 -3.43 9.87 51.96
C PRO A 140 -3.06 10.18 50.52
N GLN A 141 -3.01 9.16 49.67
CA GLN A 141 -2.83 9.35 48.24
C GLN A 141 -4.03 10.17 47.76
N GLU A 142 -3.76 11.39 47.32
CA GLU A 142 -4.65 12.15 46.46
C GLU A 142 -4.74 11.35 45.15
N GLU A 143 -5.64 10.37 45.14
CA GLU A 143 -5.84 9.49 43.99
C GLU A 143 -6.39 10.34 42.85
N ASP A 144 -5.50 10.65 41.91
CA ASP A 144 -5.81 11.29 40.65
C ASP A 144 -6.99 10.55 39.99
N PRO A 145 -8.11 11.23 39.69
CA PRO A 145 -9.30 10.60 39.11
C PRO A 145 -9.02 9.86 37.80
N ASP A 146 -7.93 10.20 37.11
CA ASP A 146 -7.50 9.51 35.90
C ASP A 146 -6.86 8.13 36.19
N ILE A 147 -6.19 7.97 37.34
CA ILE A 147 -5.61 6.69 37.77
C ILE A 147 -6.73 5.68 38.11
N LEU A 148 -7.81 6.14 38.77
CA LEU A 148 -8.98 5.31 39.05
C LEU A 148 -9.68 4.83 37.76
N ARG A 149 -9.71 5.67 36.73
CA ARG A 149 -10.31 5.32 35.43
C ARG A 149 -9.48 4.25 34.70
N ILE A 150 -8.15 4.37 34.74
CA ILE A 150 -7.25 3.40 34.10
C ILE A 150 -7.26 2.06 34.84
N GLY A 151 -7.27 2.08 36.18
CA GLY A 151 -7.37 0.86 37.00
C GLY A 151 -8.62 0.05 36.68
N LYS A 152 -9.77 0.70 36.54
CA LYS A 152 -11.03 0.04 36.17
C LYS A 152 -10.97 -0.64 34.79
N LEU A 153 -10.24 -0.06 33.83
CA LEU A 153 -10.14 -0.62 32.48
C LEU A 153 -9.23 -1.85 32.43
N LEU A 154 -8.24 -1.93 33.32
CA LEU A 154 -7.32 -3.06 33.43
C LEU A 154 -7.94 -4.27 34.14
N ASP A 155 -8.94 -4.07 34.99
CA ASP A 155 -9.65 -5.14 35.72
C ASP A 155 -10.69 -5.88 34.85
N ASP A 156 -11.02 -5.34 33.66
CA ASP A 156 -11.95 -5.92 32.69
C ASP A 156 -11.26 -6.84 31.64
N PHE A 157 -9.97 -7.15 31.79
CA PHE A 157 -9.18 -8.08 30.95
C PHE A 157 -8.77 -9.34 31.71
#